data_AF-A0A964QDY7-F1
#
_entry.id   AF-A0A964QDY7-F1
#
_cell.length_a   1.000
_cell.length_b   1.000
_cell.length_c   1.000
_cell.angle_alpha   90.00
_cell.angle_beta   90.00
_cell.angle_gamma   90.00
#
_symmetry.space_group_name_H-M   'P 1'
#
loop_
_entity.id
_entity.type
_entity.pdbx_description
1 polymer ?
#
loop_
_entity_poly.entity_id
_entity_poly.type
_entity_poly.pdbx_seq_one_letter_code
_entity_poly.pdbx_strand_id
1 'polypeptide(L)' 'MDTSEIQKKCEEFLASTGLPGFIVLGFQTELDKTQMVYSLKNMPLKGVVKGLTHTLNDLVGRI' A
#
# COMPACT_ATOMS: atom_id res chain seq x y z
N MET A 1 16.29 -0.78 5.57
CA MET A 1 15.79 -1.69 4.52
C MET A 1 15.77 -0.89 3.24
N ASP A 2 16.27 -1.46 2.16
CA ASP A 2 16.13 -0.83 0.85
C ASP A 2 14.65 -0.86 0.42
N THR A 3 14.20 0.16 -0.29
CA THR A 3 12.81 0.29 -0.77
C THR A 3 12.43 -0.89 -1.66
N SER A 4 13.40 -1.45 -2.40
CA SER A 4 13.23 -2.66 -3.20
C SER A 4 12.89 -3.91 -2.35
N GLU A 5 13.51 -4.06 -1.18
CA GLU A 5 13.22 -5.16 -0.26
C GLU A 5 11.83 -5.03 0.36
N ILE A 6 11.41 -3.80 0.68
CA ILE A 6 10.07 -3.53 1.22
C ILE A 6 9.00 -3.82 0.16
N GLN A 7 9.23 -3.39 -1.07
CA GLN A 7 8.35 -3.70 -2.22
C GLN A 7 8.16 -5.22 -2.34
N LYS A 8 9.26 -5.99 -2.35
CA LYS A 8 9.22 -7.44 -2.49
C LYS A 8 8.42 -8.10 -1.35
N LYS A 9 8.62 -7.66 -0.10
CA LYS A 9 7.84 -8.18 1.04
C LYS A 9 6.36 -7.86 0.95
N CYS A 10 5.98 -6.69 0.43
CA CYS A 10 4.57 -6.34 0.22
C CYS A 10 3.92 -7.24 -0.84
N GLU A 11 4.65 -7.53 -1.91
CA GLU A 11 4.21 -8.46 -2.97
C GLU A 11 4.05 -9.88 -2.45
N GLU A 12 5.05 -10.38 -1.72
CA GLU A 12 5.02 -11.72 -1.09
C GLU A 12 3.86 -11.85 -0.10
N PHE A 13 3.61 -10.82 0.70
CA PHE A 13 2.49 -10.80 1.63
C PHE A 13 1.15 -10.81 0.89
N LEU A 14 0.95 -9.94 -0.12
CA LEU A 14 -0.26 -9.98 -0.92
C LEU A 14 -0.44 -11.35 -1.60
N ALA A 15 0.63 -11.95 -2.12
CA ALA A 15 0.60 -13.28 -2.70
C ALA A 15 0.10 -14.32 -1.67
N SER A 16 0.63 -14.31 -0.45
CA SER A 16 0.30 -15.29 0.60
C SER A 16 -1.14 -15.21 1.10
N THR A 17 -1.81 -14.06 1.01
CA THR A 17 -3.22 -13.91 1.45
C THR A 17 -4.21 -14.75 0.64
N GLY A 18 -3.84 -15.22 -0.56
CA GLY A 18 -4.77 -15.89 -1.48
C GLY A 18 -5.89 -14.99 -2.05
N LEU A 19 -6.01 -13.74 -1.60
CA LEU A 19 -7.09 -12.82 -1.98
C LEU A 19 -6.62 -11.81 -3.03
N PRO A 20 -7.53 -11.30 -3.90
CA PRO A 20 -7.29 -10.09 -4.67
C PRO A 20 -7.20 -8.89 -3.74
N GLY A 21 -6.21 -8.03 -3.92
CA GLY A 21 -5.96 -6.94 -2.98
C GLY A 21 -4.92 -5.95 -3.47
N PHE A 22 -4.72 -4.91 -2.68
CA PHE A 22 -3.62 -3.98 -2.84
C PHE A 22 -3.07 -3.54 -1.49
N ILE A 23 -1.84 -3.06 -1.50
CA ILE A 23 -1.19 -2.42 -0.37
C ILE A 23 -0.54 -1.13 -0.86
N VAL A 24 -0.71 -0.06 -0.08
CA VAL A 24 0.10 1.15 -0.16
C VAL A 24 0.73 1.32 1.21
N LEU A 25 2.07 1.33 1.25
CA LEU A 25 2.82 1.44 2.49
C LEU A 25 3.74 2.65 2.41
N GLY A 26 3.45 3.65 3.25
CA GLY A 26 4.34 4.77 3.52
C GLY A 26 5.17 4.50 4.76
N PHE A 27 6.47 4.80 4.69
CA PHE A 27 7.41 4.61 5.80
C PHE A 27 8.51 5.67 5.75
N GLN A 28 9.14 5.91 6.90
CA GLN A 28 10.21 6.90 7.04
C GLN A 28 11.56 6.18 7.17
N THR A 29 12.52 6.50 6.30
CA THR A 29 13.86 5.89 6.36
C THR A 29 14.87 6.76 7.10
N GLU A 30 14.69 8.08 7.05
CA GLU A 30 15.52 9.08 7.71
C GLU A 30 14.59 10.18 8.26
N LEU A 31 15.05 10.98 9.22
CA LEU A 31 14.35 12.21 9.61
C LEU A 31 14.03 13.01 8.33
N ASP A 32 12.75 13.28 8.12
CA ASP A 32 12.16 13.96 6.95
C ASP A 32 12.14 13.22 5.59
N LYS A 33 12.65 11.98 5.48
CA LYS A 33 12.57 11.20 4.24
C LYS A 33 11.47 10.15 4.31
N THR A 34 10.29 10.53 3.82
CA THR A 34 9.18 9.61 3.61
C THR A 34 9.34 8.91 2.26
N GLN A 35 9.22 7.59 2.27
CA GLN A 35 9.17 6.77 1.07
C GLN A 35 7.85 5.99 1.03
N MET A 36 7.44 5.62 -0.16
CA MET A 36 6.21 4.85 -0.38
C MET A 36 6.47 3.71 -1.36
N VAL A 37 5.83 2.58 -1.09
CA VAL A 37 5.74 1.45 -2.01
C VAL A 37 4.27 1.07 -2.21
N TYR A 38 3.97 0.43 -3.34
CA TYR A 38 2.64 -0.09 -3.61
C TYR A 38 2.71 -1.42 -4.33
N SER A 39 1.75 -2.30 -4.05
CA SER A 39 1.66 -3.62 -4.67
C SER A 39 0.20 -3.94 -4.96
N LEU A 40 -0.06 -4.53 -6.13
CA LEU A 40 -1.40 -4.89 -6.61
C LEU A 40 -1.44 -6.39 -6.92
N LYS A 41 -2.47 -7.09 -6.44
CA LYS A 41 -2.71 -8.50 -6.76
C LYS A 41 -4.11 -8.68 -7.31
N ASN A 42 -4.22 -8.96 -8.61
CA ASN A 42 -5.48 -9.27 -9.31
C ASN A 42 -6.61 -8.26 -9.05
N MET A 43 -6.28 -7.02 -8.68
CA MET A 43 -7.26 -5.98 -8.41
C MET A 43 -7.26 -4.95 -9.56
N PRO A 44 -8.42 -4.65 -10.16
CA PRO A 44 -8.51 -3.61 -11.17
C PRO A 44 -8.12 -2.25 -10.59
N LEU A 45 -7.31 -1.48 -11.30
CA LEU A 45 -6.82 -0.17 -10.84
C LEU A 45 -7.96 0.79 -10.41
N LYS A 46 -9.10 0.75 -11.11
CA LYS A 46 -10.30 1.52 -10.73
C LYS A 46 -10.81 1.16 -9.33
N GLY A 47 -10.80 -0.12 -8.97
CA GLY A 47 -11.19 -0.60 -7.64
C GLY A 47 -10.21 -0.13 -6.57
N VAL A 48 -8.91 -0.18 -6.87
CA VAL A 48 -7.84 0.32 -5.99
C VAL A 48 -8.02 1.80 -5.67
N VAL A 49 -8.20 2.64 -6.71
CA VAL A 49 -8.36 4.11 -6.53
C VAL A 49 -9.61 4.43 -5.71
N LYS A 50 -10.73 3.74 -5.97
CA LYS A 50 -11.96 3.92 -5.20
C LYS A 50 -11.79 3.52 -3.74
N GLY A 51 -11.13 2.38 -3.49
CA GLY A 51 -10.81 1.91 -2.14
C GLY A 51 -9.92 2.90 -1.38
N LEU A 52 -8.83 3.37 -2.01
CA LEU A 52 -7.94 4.37 -1.44
C LEU A 52 -8.69 5.66 -1.09
N THR A 53 -9.50 6.18 -2.01
CA THR A 53 -10.27 7.41 -1.80
C THR A 53 -11.21 7.28 -0.61
N HIS A 54 -11.92 6.15 -0.51
CA HIS A 54 -12.82 5.88 0.61
C HIS A 54 -12.05 5.79 1.94
N THR A 55 -10.98 5.01 1.99
CA THR A 55 -10.16 4.85 3.20
C THR A 55 -9.51 6.17 3.64
N LEU A 56 -9.03 6.99 2.71
CA LEU A 56 -8.47 8.31 3.02
C LEU A 56 -9.54 9.25 3.57
N ASN A 57 -10.73 9.27 2.98
CA ASN A 57 -11.84 10.07 3.48
C ASN A 57 -12.23 9.65 4.91
N ASP A 58 -12.29 8.35 5.16
CA ASP A 58 -12.57 7.81 6.50
C ASP A 58 -11.45 8.13 7.50
N LEU A 59 -10.20 8.13 7.07
CA LEU A 59 -9.05 8.50 7.91
C LEU A 59 -9.10 9.98 8.30
N VAL A 60 -9.30 10.86 7.32
CA VAL A 60 -9.40 12.31 7.54
C VAL A 60 -10.60 12.64 8.42
N GLY A 61 -11.75 11.97 8.23
CA GLY A 61 -12.93 12.19 9.08
C GLY A 61 -12.79 11.73 10.54
N ARG A 62 -11.71 11.02 10.89
CA ARG A 62 -11.39 10.61 12.27
C ARG A 62 -10.41 11.56 12.97
N ILE A 63 -9.81 12.50 12.24
CA ILE A 63 -8.93 13.56 12.76
C ILE A 63 -9.80 14.78 13.08
#